data_AF-A0A9D5NH39-F1
#
_entry.id   AF-A0A9D5NH39-F1
#
_cell.length_a   1.000
_cell.length_b   1.000
_cell.length_c   1.000
_cell.angle_alpha   90.00
_cell.angle_beta   90.00
_cell.angle_gamma   90.00
#
_symmetry.space_group_name_H-M   'P 1'
#
loop_
_entity.id
_entity.type
_entity.pdbx_description
1 polymer ?
#
loop_
_entity_poly.entity_id
_entity_poly.type
_entity_poly.pdbx_seq_one_letter_code
_entity_poly.pdbx_strand_id
1 'polypeptide(L)' 'MNLEKDYIITLEDGQEYYVISTAIYNNEKYAYLMNMKEENYYVYAKEIKTDDGIQVQPILDEQLIQKIALYLQKEIV' A
#
# COMPACT_ATOMS: atom_id res chain seq x y z
N MET A 1 6.91 -11.47 -4.46
CA MET A 1 5.99 -11.34 -3.32
C MET A 1 4.91 -10.37 -3.75
N ASN A 2 3.67 -10.82 -3.95
CA ASN A 2 2.59 -9.91 -4.37
C ASN A 2 2.10 -9.14 -3.15
N LEU A 3 1.75 -7.86 -3.32
CA LEU A 3 1.18 -7.02 -2.28
C LEU A 3 -0.26 -7.46 -2.00
N GLU A 4 -0.53 -8.25 -0.97
CA GLU A 4 -1.85 -8.83 -0.70
C GLU A 4 -2.41 -8.36 0.65
N LYS A 5 -3.74 -8.30 0.76
CA LYS A 5 -4.42 -7.97 2.01
C LYS A 5 -4.06 -9.00 3.10
N ASP A 6 -3.98 -8.54 4.34
CA ASP A 6 -3.66 -9.31 5.54
C ASP A 6 -2.19 -9.83 5.60
N TYR A 7 -1.32 -9.31 4.73
CA TYR A 7 0.12 -9.58 4.77
C TYR A 7 0.87 -8.52 5.59
N ILE A 8 2.01 -8.92 6.14
CA ILE A 8 3.00 -8.01 6.72
C ILE A 8 4.07 -7.75 5.67
N ILE A 9 4.40 -6.49 5.46
CA ILE A 9 5.47 -6.06 4.57
C ILE A 9 6.46 -5.17 5.32
N THR A 10 7.73 -5.27 4.95
CA THR A 10 8.78 -4.36 5.44
C THR A 10 9.09 -3.36 4.34
N LEU A 11 8.96 -2.06 4.65
CA LEU A 11 9.33 -1.00 3.70
C LEU A 11 10.83 -0.67 3.83
N GLU A 12 11.33 0.20 2.95
CA GLU A 12 12.75 0.63 2.93
C GLU A 12 13.20 1.34 4.22
N ASP A 13 12.25 1.87 5.00
CA ASP A 13 12.48 2.44 6.33
C ASP A 13 12.79 1.39 7.41
N GLY A 14 12.75 0.09 7.05
CA GLY A 14 12.97 -1.03 7.96
C GLY A 14 11.81 -1.29 8.92
N GLN A 15 10.68 -0.61 8.74
CA GLN A 15 9.50 -0.78 9.56
C GLN A 15 8.53 -1.78 8.94
N GLU A 16 7.80 -2.48 9.80
CA GLU A 16 6.80 -3.46 9.40
C GLU A 16 5.42 -2.83 9.38
N TYR A 17 4.71 -3.11 8.28
CA TYR A 17 3.38 -2.61 8.04
C TYR A 17 2.44 -3.76 7.72
N TYR A 18 1.23 -3.68 8.26
CA TYR A 18 0.13 -4.56 7.92
C TYR A 18 -0.66 -4.02 6.74
N VAL A 19 -0.91 -4.86 5.73
CA VAL A 19 -1.72 -4.50 4.56
C VAL A 19 -3.20 -4.60 4.91
N ILE A 20 -3.84 -3.46 5.14
CA ILE A 20 -5.28 -3.38 5.45
C ILE A 20 -6.13 -3.70 4.23
N SER A 21 -5.76 -3.14 3.08
CA SER A 21 -6.50 -3.30 1.83
C SER A 21 -5.61 -3.01 0.63
N THR A 22 -6.01 -3.51 -0.53
CA THR A 22 -5.30 -3.33 -1.80
C THR A 22 -6.26 -2.90 -2.88
N ALA A 23 -5.86 -2.01 -3.78
CA ALA A 23 -6.68 -1.60 -4.92
C ALA A 23 -5.88 -1.63 -6.21
N ILE A 24 -6.57 -1.83 -7.34
CA ILE A 24 -5.99 -1.68 -8.67
C ILE A 24 -6.53 -0.39 -9.28
N TYR A 25 -5.63 0.52 -9.65
CA TYR A 25 -5.94 1.77 -10.31
C TYR A 25 -4.95 2.00 -11.46
N ASN A 26 -5.44 2.39 -12.65
CA ASN A 26 -4.61 2.55 -13.84
C ASN A 26 -3.67 1.36 -14.15
N ASN A 27 -4.15 0.13 -13.92
CA ASN A 27 -3.38 -1.11 -14.10
C ASN A 27 -2.15 -1.23 -13.18
N GLU A 28 -2.13 -0.49 -12.08
CA GLU A 28 -1.11 -0.54 -11.04
C GLU A 28 -1.74 -0.94 -9.71
N LYS A 29 -0.97 -1.66 -8.89
CA LYS A 29 -1.44 -2.18 -7.60
C LYS A 29 -1.00 -1.26 -6.47
N TYR A 30 -1.95 -0.95 -5.60
CA TYR A 30 -1.80 -0.05 -4.48
C TYR A 30 -2.22 -0.73 -3.19
N ALA A 31 -1.67 -0.31 -2.06
CA ALA A 31 -2.10 -0.77 -0.74
C ALA A 31 -2.26 0.37 0.25
N TYR A 32 -3.16 0.13 1.19
CA TYR A 32 -3.28 0.87 2.43
C TYR A 32 -2.64 0.08 3.57
N LEU A 33 -1.69 0.70 4.22
CA LEU A 33 -0.78 0.09 5.18
C LEU A 33 -0.94 0.72 6.56
N MET A 34 -0.80 -0.08 7.61
CA MET A 34 -0.75 0.40 9.00
C MET A 34 0.56 -0.04 9.64
N ASN A 35 1.27 0.88 10.26
CA ASN A 35 2.49 0.56 10.98
C ASN A 35 2.18 -0.31 12.20
N MET A 36 2.97 -1.35 12.42
CA MET A 36 2.75 -2.29 13.52
C MET A 36 3.24 -1.77 14.87
N LYS A 37 4.17 -0.81 14.90
CA LYS A 37 4.75 -0.22 16.11
C LYS A 37 4.08 1.10 16.50
N GLU A 38 3.69 1.89 15.50
CA GLU A 38 3.04 3.19 15.70
C GLU A 38 1.55 3.08 15.40
N GLU A 39 0.75 2.92 16.46
CA GLU A 39 -0.70 2.91 16.36
C GLU A 39 -1.21 4.20 15.71
N ASN A 40 -2.14 4.06 14.77
CA ASN A 40 -2.71 5.16 13.95
C ASN A 40 -1.76 5.78 12.91
N TYR A 41 -0.59 5.20 12.66
CA TYR A 41 0.25 5.61 11.53
C TYR A 41 -0.09 4.78 10.28
N TYR A 42 -0.58 5.46 9.25
CA TYR A 42 -1.05 4.83 8.01
C TYR A 42 -0.33 5.39 6.78
N VAL A 43 -0.07 4.52 5.81
CA VAL A 43 0.65 4.85 4.58
C VAL A 43 -0.07 4.26 3.37
N TYR A 44 -0.11 5.02 2.28
CA TYR A 44 -0.47 4.48 0.96
C TYR A 44 0.80 4.13 0.21
N ALA A 45 0.86 2.93 -0.34
CA ALA A 45 2.02 2.47 -1.08
C ALA A 45 1.65 1.84 -2.42
N LYS A 46 2.60 1.83 -3.34
CA LYS A 46 2.48 1.27 -4.67
C LYS A 46 3.39 0.04 -4.81
N GLU A 47 2.88 -1.00 -5.46
CA GLU A 47 3.68 -2.11 -5.94
C GLU A 47 4.47 -1.70 -7.19
N ILE A 48 5.78 -1.82 -7.15
CA ILE A 48 6.69 -1.57 -8.27
C ILE A 48 7.38 -2.87 -8.62
N LYS A 49 7.22 -3.32 -9.85
CA LYS A 49 7.94 -4.48 -10.39
C LYS A 49 9.29 -4.01 -10.90
N THR A 50 10.35 -4.52 -10.30
CA THR A 50 11.74 -4.30 -10.71
C THR A 50 12.34 -5.60 -11.23
N ASP A 51 13.53 -5.54 -11.84
CA ASP A 51 14.24 -6.74 -12.32
C ASP A 51 14.61 -7.69 -11.17
N ASP A 52 14.79 -7.15 -9.96
CA ASP A 52 15.12 -7.88 -8.73
C ASP A 52 13.88 -8.39 -7.96
N GLY A 53 12.67 -8.07 -8.43
CA GLY A 53 11.42 -8.56 -7.84
C GLY A 53 10.34 -7.50 -7.69
N ILE A 54 9.70 -7.48 -6.52
CA ILE A 54 8.61 -6.55 -6.21
C ILE A 54 9.07 -5.66 -5.07
N GLN A 55 9.05 -4.35 -5.31
CA GLN A 55 9.28 -3.30 -4.32
C GLN A 55 7.96 -2.63 -3.96
N VAL A 56 7.86 -2.13 -2.74
CA VAL A 56 6.70 -1.38 -2.26
C VAL A 56 7.18 -0.01 -1.84
N GLN A 57 6.66 1.03 -2.49
CA GLN A 57 7.10 2.41 -2.25
C GLN A 57 5.94 3.28 -1.76
N PRO A 58 6.14 4.07 -0.68
CA PRO A 58 5.18 5.06 -0.23
C PRO A 58 4.84 6.09 -1.32
N ILE A 59 3.58 6.50 -1.34
CA ILE A 59 3.09 7.55 -2.24
C ILE A 59 3.02 8.86 -1.46
N LEU A 60 3.56 9.92 -2.06
CA LEU A 60 3.53 11.27 -1.50
C LEU A 60 2.59 12.22 -2.27
N ASP A 61 2.08 11.79 -3.43
CA ASP A 61 1.14 12.58 -4.24
C ASP A 61 -0.27 12.52 -3.62
N GLU A 62 -0.68 13.63 -3.00
CA GLU A 62 -1.98 13.77 -2.34
C GLU A 62 -3.18 13.54 -3.29
N GLN A 63 -3.08 13.96 -4.55
CA GLN A 63 -4.18 13.75 -5.51
C GLN A 63 -4.30 12.28 -5.87
N LEU A 64 -3.17 11.59 -6.00
CA LEU A 64 -3.16 10.15 -6.22
C LEU A 64 -3.74 9.43 -4.99
N ILE A 65 -3.31 9.79 -3.78
CA ILE A 65 -3.84 9.21 -2.53
C ILE A 65 -5.37 9.34 -2.47
N GLN A 66 -5.92 10.53 -2.72
CA GLN A 66 -7.38 10.73 -2.72
C GLN A 66 -8.09 9.83 -3.74
N LYS A 67 -7.52 9.69 -4.94
CA LYS A 67 -8.06 8.78 -5.95
C LYS A 67 -8.03 7.34 -5.45
N ILE A 68 -6.88 6.85 -4.98
CA ILE A 68 -6.73 5.48 -4.48
C ILE A 68 -7.67 5.21 -3.29
N ALA A 69 -7.81 6.14 -2.36
CA ALA A 69 -8.72 6.04 -1.23
C ALA A 69 -10.18 5.82 -1.67
N LEU A 70 -10.63 6.48 -2.74
CA LEU A 70 -11.97 6.26 -3.31
C LEU A 70 -12.15 4.85 -3.89
N TYR A 71 -11.10 4.25 -4.46
CA TYR A 71 -11.17 2.87 -4.97
C TYR A 71 -11.15 1.84 -3.83
N LEU A 72 -10.35 2.08 -2.80
CA LEU A 72 -10.29 1.20 -1.62
C LEU A 72 -11.60 1.19 -0.82
N GLN A 73 -12.33 2.33 -0.76
CA GLN A 73 -13.65 2.38 -0.11
C GLN A 73 -14.73 1.59 -0.86
N LYS A 74 -14.61 1.44 -2.19
CA LYS A 74 -15.60 0.72 -3.00
C LYS A 74 -15.61 -0.80 -2.77
N GLU A 75 -14.53 -1.36 -2.22
CA GLU A 75 -14.49 -2.79 -1.83
C GLU A 75 -15.04 -3.04 -0.41
N ILE A 76 -15.42 -1.99 0.32
CA ILE A 76 -15.96 -2.07 1.69
C ILE A 76 -17.50 -1.98 1.72
N VAL A 77 -18.18 -1.87 0.57
CA VAL A 77 -19.65 -1.77 0.45
C VAL A 77 -20.26 -3.00 -0.23
#